data_AF-A0A3B8PK54-F1
#
_entry.id   AF-A0A3B8PK54-F1
#
_cell.length_a   1.000
_cell.length_b   1.000
_cell.length_c   1.000
_cell.angle_alpha   90.00
_cell.angle_beta   90.00
_cell.angle_gamma   90.00
#
_symmetry.space_group_name_H-M   'P 1'
#
loop_
_entity.id
_entity.type
_entity.pdbx_description
1 polymer ?
#
loop_
_entity_poly.entity_id
_entity_poly.type
_entity_poly.pdbx_seq_one_letter_code
_entity_poly.pdbx_strand_id
1 'polypeptide(L)'
;MTGGIGEDVILESGDVNFTLSDDSLITDDGSPETDQLVGVENADLTGGESGNTIDASEFGGDATISGGGGDDQLTGGGGADVIDGGDGADVIDGSAGDDLMHGGAGNDTMDGGLGDDDLNGEGDDDSLLGGDGTDHLDGGIGGDALDGQDGDDSLIGGGGDDLMFGGSGDDFMNAGGGNDSIAGGDGNDSMYGGSGADEMTGEGGDDFVNGQGGIDTIAGGDGDDSFPIGTTEMDEGFNFEFDDMDPGFGQ
;
A
#
# COMPACT_ATOMS: atom_id res chain seq x y z
N MET A 1 21.43 26.36 3.15
CA MET A 1 22.07 26.03 4.43
C MET A 1 23.30 25.14 4.17
N THR A 2 24.25 25.01 5.11
CA THR A 2 25.42 24.11 4.96
C THR A 2 25.53 23.24 6.20
N GLY A 3 25.48 21.92 6.06
CA GLY A 3 25.49 21.01 7.22
C GLY A 3 26.85 20.87 7.89
N GLY A 4 27.88 20.55 7.10
CA GLY A 4 29.25 20.48 7.61
C GLY A 4 29.65 19.05 7.97
N ILE A 5 29.88 18.76 9.26
CA ILE A 5 30.25 17.39 9.70
C ILE A 5 29.20 16.89 10.70
N GLY A 6 28.55 15.79 10.39
CA GLY A 6 27.48 15.22 11.21
C GLY A 6 26.33 14.76 10.34
N GLU A 7 25.23 14.43 11.00
CA GLU A 7 23.91 14.36 10.38
C GLU A 7 23.33 15.76 10.42
N ASP A 8 22.98 16.30 9.27
CA ASP A 8 22.40 17.62 9.14
C ASP A 8 20.96 17.52 8.62
N VAL A 9 20.08 18.33 9.22
CA VAL A 9 18.63 18.24 9.03
C VAL A 9 18.06 19.60 8.64
N ILE A 10 17.20 19.60 7.62
CA ILE A 10 16.31 20.73 7.31
C ILE A 10 15.04 20.59 8.15
N LEU A 11 14.59 21.69 8.75
CA LEU A 11 13.29 21.76 9.40
C LEU A 11 12.56 22.95 8.78
N GLU A 12 11.51 22.70 8.01
CA GLU A 12 10.70 23.75 7.41
C GLU A 12 9.22 23.43 7.56
N SER A 13 8.43 24.47 7.84
CA SER A 13 7.00 24.28 8.11
C SER A 13 6.20 25.49 7.64
N GLY A 14 5.13 25.26 6.89
CA GLY A 14 4.22 26.32 6.48
C GLY A 14 3.14 25.82 5.54
N ASP A 15 2.05 26.59 5.49
CA ASP A 15 0.96 26.40 4.52
C ASP A 15 1.38 26.88 3.12
N VAL A 16 2.37 26.20 2.55
CA VAL A 16 3.08 26.53 1.31
C VAL A 16 3.61 25.25 0.66
N ASN A 17 3.97 25.34 -0.63
CA ASN A 17 4.59 24.22 -1.33
C ASN A 17 6.10 24.16 -1.08
N PHE A 18 6.66 22.95 -1.08
CA PHE A 18 8.09 22.68 -0.96
C PHE A 18 8.58 21.86 -2.16
N THR A 19 9.75 22.21 -2.68
CA THR A 19 10.50 21.34 -3.61
C THR A 19 11.92 21.20 -3.09
N LEU A 20 12.30 19.98 -2.74
CA LEU A 20 13.57 19.63 -2.14
C LEU A 20 14.42 18.81 -3.11
N SER A 21 15.70 19.15 -3.19
CA SER A 21 16.74 18.35 -3.83
C SER A 21 18.01 18.36 -2.98
N ASP A 22 18.98 17.52 -3.34
CA ASP A 22 20.31 17.52 -2.68
C ASP A 22 20.99 18.90 -2.63
N ASP A 23 20.67 19.78 -3.59
CA ASP A 23 21.31 21.08 -3.79
C ASP A 23 20.45 22.28 -3.33
N SER A 24 19.13 22.11 -3.15
CA SER A 24 18.26 23.25 -2.82
C SER A 24 16.93 22.88 -2.18
N LEU A 25 16.39 23.82 -1.40
CA LEU A 25 14.99 23.85 -1.00
C LEU A 25 14.32 25.08 -1.65
N ILE A 26 13.18 24.86 -2.30
CA ILE A 26 12.31 25.92 -2.81
C ILE A 26 11.05 25.95 -1.95
N THR A 27 10.68 27.14 -1.45
CA THR A 27 9.41 27.39 -0.77
C THR A 27 8.54 28.27 -1.67
N ASP A 28 7.28 27.89 -1.93
CA ASP A 28 6.40 28.64 -2.84
C ASP A 28 5.01 28.90 -2.23
N ASP A 29 4.77 30.16 -1.84
CA ASP A 29 3.46 30.71 -1.42
C ASP A 29 2.76 31.52 -2.56
N GLY A 30 3.20 31.30 -3.80
CA GLY A 30 2.93 32.14 -4.97
C GLY A 30 4.08 33.10 -5.30
N SER A 31 5.15 33.10 -4.50
CA SER A 31 6.42 33.79 -4.75
C SER A 31 7.60 32.89 -4.36
N PRO A 32 8.18 32.11 -5.28
CA PRO A 32 9.17 31.10 -4.91
C PRO A 32 10.45 31.73 -4.36
N GLU A 33 10.88 31.26 -3.20
CA GLU A 33 12.18 31.54 -2.58
C GLU A 33 13.05 30.28 -2.63
N THR A 34 14.38 30.43 -2.73
CA THR A 34 15.29 29.30 -2.88
C THR A 34 16.44 29.40 -1.88
N ASP A 35 16.60 28.37 -1.08
CA ASP A 35 17.75 28.14 -0.22
C ASP A 35 18.68 27.10 -0.85
N GLN A 36 19.98 27.41 -0.93
CA GLN A 36 20.98 26.50 -1.47
C GLN A 36 21.50 25.59 -0.36
N LEU A 37 21.46 24.27 -0.56
CA LEU A 37 21.86 23.25 0.38
C LEU A 37 23.25 22.72 0.06
N VAL A 38 23.98 22.28 1.09
CA VAL A 38 25.28 21.62 0.94
C VAL A 38 25.46 20.65 2.11
N GLY A 39 25.48 19.35 1.82
CA GLY A 39 25.68 18.28 2.80
C GLY A 39 24.58 18.30 3.86
N VAL A 40 23.34 18.09 3.42
CA VAL A 40 22.20 17.82 4.28
C VAL A 40 21.77 16.40 3.96
N GLU A 41 21.57 15.60 4.99
CA GLU A 41 21.25 14.18 4.86
C GLU A 41 19.80 13.87 5.22
N ASN A 42 19.12 14.76 5.96
CA ASN A 42 17.72 14.55 6.32
C ASN A 42 16.88 15.83 6.14
N ALA A 43 15.58 15.67 5.94
CA ALA A 43 14.63 16.77 5.89
C ALA A 43 13.37 16.48 6.71
N ASP A 44 12.79 17.52 7.30
CA ASP A 44 11.48 17.53 7.97
C ASP A 44 10.71 18.70 7.36
N LEU A 45 9.70 18.36 6.54
CA LEU A 45 8.88 19.30 5.79
C LEU A 45 7.43 19.14 6.22
N THR A 46 6.84 20.20 6.77
CA THR A 46 5.44 20.19 7.20
C THR A 46 4.62 21.23 6.42
N GLY A 47 3.55 20.78 5.77
CA GLY A 47 2.52 21.60 5.16
C GLY A 47 1.62 22.32 6.18
N GLY A 48 0.44 22.71 5.73
CA GLY A 48 -0.50 23.56 6.45
C GLY A 48 -1.92 23.01 6.48
N GLU A 49 -2.90 23.87 6.23
CA GLU A 49 -4.34 23.53 6.28
C GLU A 49 -4.98 23.60 4.89
N SER A 50 -4.16 23.86 3.86
CA SER A 50 -4.56 23.87 2.48
C SER A 50 -3.74 22.86 1.71
N GLY A 51 -4.30 22.33 0.61
CA GLY A 51 -3.59 21.40 -0.25
C GLY A 51 -2.25 21.96 -0.71
N ASN A 52 -1.19 21.30 -0.28
CA ASN A 52 0.20 21.58 -0.52
C ASN A 52 0.78 20.58 -1.51
N THR A 53 1.92 20.96 -2.08
CA THR A 53 2.76 20.05 -2.85
C THR A 53 4.12 20.04 -2.21
N ILE A 54 4.53 18.88 -1.70
CA ILE A 54 5.83 18.66 -1.07
C ILE A 54 6.54 17.60 -1.91
N ASP A 55 7.52 18.03 -2.71
CA ASP A 55 8.23 17.18 -3.66
C ASP A 55 9.70 17.04 -3.24
N ALA A 56 10.08 15.86 -2.74
CA ALA A 56 11.45 15.50 -2.39
C ALA A 56 12.11 14.54 -3.39
N SER A 57 11.55 14.38 -4.59
CA SER A 57 11.97 13.35 -5.56
C SER A 57 13.43 13.45 -6.03
N GLU A 58 14.06 14.62 -5.86
CA GLU A 58 15.48 14.85 -6.17
C GLU A 58 16.38 14.84 -4.92
N PHE A 59 15.87 14.42 -3.76
CA PHE A 59 16.60 14.31 -2.51
C PHE A 59 17.01 12.86 -2.26
N GLY A 60 18.30 12.61 -2.05
CA GLY A 60 18.84 11.26 -1.85
C GLY A 60 18.98 10.84 -0.38
N GLY A 61 18.50 11.66 0.56
CA GLY A 61 18.51 11.37 1.99
C GLY A 61 17.09 11.14 2.51
N ASP A 62 16.98 10.83 3.80
CA ASP A 62 15.70 10.50 4.44
C ASP A 62 14.86 11.78 4.66
N ALA A 63 13.61 11.75 4.25
CA ALA A 63 12.64 12.83 4.40
C ALA A 63 11.50 12.41 5.34
N THR A 64 11.19 13.28 6.30
CA THR A 64 9.93 13.26 7.03
C THR A 64 9.03 14.33 6.44
N ILE A 65 7.89 13.93 5.89
CA ILE A 65 6.94 14.80 5.18
C ILE A 65 5.58 14.69 5.86
N SER A 66 4.96 15.83 6.16
CA SER A 66 3.58 15.87 6.66
C SER A 66 2.78 16.89 5.84
N GLY A 67 1.68 16.46 5.21
CA GLY A 67 0.78 17.32 4.44
C GLY A 67 -0.03 18.24 5.35
N GLY A 68 -0.64 17.66 6.38
CA GLY A 68 -1.36 18.37 7.41
C GLY A 68 -2.86 18.31 7.18
N GLY A 69 -3.42 19.32 6.50
CA GLY A 69 -4.82 19.29 6.12
C GLY A 69 -5.06 19.87 4.74
N GLY A 70 -6.15 19.45 4.12
CA GLY A 70 -6.43 19.70 2.70
C GLY A 70 -5.88 18.57 1.84
N ASP A 71 -6.25 18.59 0.55
CA ASP A 71 -5.84 17.54 -0.39
C ASP A 71 -4.40 17.80 -0.86
N ASP A 72 -3.45 17.03 -0.33
CA ASP A 72 -2.01 17.19 -0.51
C ASP A 72 -1.43 16.30 -1.63
N GLN A 73 -0.29 16.72 -2.19
CA GLN A 73 0.54 15.90 -3.07
C GLN A 73 1.93 15.79 -2.46
N LEU A 74 2.29 14.61 -2.00
CA LEU A 74 3.50 14.33 -1.24
C LEU A 74 4.35 13.33 -2.02
N THR A 75 5.62 13.66 -2.23
CA THR A 75 6.57 12.77 -2.91
C THR A 75 7.84 12.69 -2.07
N GLY A 76 8.20 11.46 -1.70
CA GLY A 76 9.49 11.09 -1.11
C GLY A 76 10.64 11.25 -2.10
N GLY A 77 11.76 10.60 -1.78
CA GLY A 77 13.02 10.71 -2.48
C GLY A 77 13.64 9.35 -2.76
N GLY A 78 14.95 9.25 -2.51
CA GLY A 78 15.70 8.00 -2.61
C GLY A 78 16.14 7.42 -1.26
N GLY A 79 15.68 8.03 -0.16
CA GLY A 79 16.00 7.67 1.23
C GLY A 79 14.96 6.71 1.81
N ALA A 80 15.04 6.43 3.11
CA ALA A 80 13.94 5.77 3.81
C ALA A 80 13.05 6.85 4.43
N ASP A 81 11.92 7.11 3.80
CA ASP A 81 11.09 8.27 4.09
C ASP A 81 9.94 7.94 5.05
N VAL A 82 9.43 8.98 5.71
CA VAL A 82 8.24 8.89 6.55
C VAL A 82 7.26 9.96 6.07
N ILE A 83 6.13 9.54 5.53
CA ILE A 83 5.16 10.45 4.91
C ILE A 83 3.78 10.29 5.58
N ASP A 84 3.18 11.41 5.97
CA ASP A 84 1.86 11.49 6.60
C ASP A 84 1.00 12.50 5.82
N GLY A 85 -0.06 12.02 5.15
CA GLY A 85 -1.02 12.84 4.41
C GLY A 85 -1.74 13.81 5.33
N GLY A 86 -2.50 13.25 6.26
CA GLY A 86 -3.22 14.00 7.29
C GLY A 86 -4.72 14.04 7.03
N ASP A 87 -5.35 15.21 7.14
CA ASP A 87 -6.77 15.37 6.82
C ASP A 87 -6.92 15.75 5.34
N GLY A 88 -7.44 14.89 4.46
CA GLY A 88 -7.48 15.24 3.04
C GLY A 88 -7.84 14.08 2.14
N ALA A 89 -7.95 14.33 0.84
CA ALA A 89 -7.79 13.25 -0.13
C ALA A 89 -6.40 13.42 -0.74
N ASP A 90 -5.43 12.71 -0.18
CA ASP A 90 -4.02 12.92 -0.41
C ASP A 90 -3.48 11.98 -1.48
N VAL A 91 -2.41 12.42 -2.14
CA VAL A 91 -1.65 11.61 -3.09
C VAL A 91 -0.22 11.51 -2.60
N ILE A 92 0.22 10.29 -2.30
CA ILE A 92 1.52 10.00 -1.72
C ILE A 92 2.31 9.06 -2.64
N ASP A 93 3.58 9.38 -2.89
CA ASP A 93 4.53 8.60 -3.68
C ASP A 93 5.82 8.47 -2.86
N GLY A 94 6.14 7.27 -2.35
CA GLY A 94 7.36 6.98 -1.60
C GLY A 94 8.62 7.01 -2.47
N SER A 95 8.45 6.69 -3.75
CA SER A 95 9.47 6.65 -4.79
C SER A 95 10.48 5.51 -4.63
N ALA A 96 11.57 5.71 -3.90
CA ALA A 96 12.56 4.66 -3.71
C ALA A 96 13.10 4.73 -2.30
N GLY A 97 13.13 3.61 -1.61
CA GLY A 97 13.30 3.64 -0.17
C GLY A 97 12.63 2.46 0.47
N ASP A 98 12.93 2.21 1.74
CA ASP A 98 12.03 1.40 2.55
C ASP A 98 11.19 2.42 3.32
N ASP A 99 10.00 2.76 2.80
CA ASP A 99 9.22 3.92 3.22
C ASP A 99 8.11 3.57 4.21
N LEU A 100 7.75 4.53 5.07
CA LEU A 100 6.59 4.43 5.97
C LEU A 100 5.58 5.51 5.60
N MET A 101 4.39 5.10 5.18
CA MET A 101 3.34 6.00 4.71
C MET A 101 2.03 5.84 5.46
N HIS A 102 1.43 6.98 5.79
CA HIS A 102 0.10 7.09 6.39
C HIS A 102 -0.76 8.03 5.53
N GLY A 103 -1.91 7.54 5.05
CA GLY A 103 -2.90 8.36 4.33
C GLY A 103 -3.56 9.34 5.28
N GLY A 104 -4.26 8.80 6.29
CA GLY A 104 -4.87 9.60 7.36
C GLY A 104 -6.38 9.59 7.24
N ALA A 105 -7.00 10.77 7.14
CA ALA A 105 -8.44 10.90 7.06
C ALA A 105 -8.87 11.38 5.68
N GLY A 106 -9.52 10.49 4.93
CA GLY A 106 -10.15 10.78 3.65
C GLY A 106 -9.79 9.70 2.64
N ASN A 107 -9.98 9.98 1.36
CA ASN A 107 -9.81 8.97 0.34
C ASN A 107 -8.45 9.15 -0.33
N ASP A 108 -7.47 8.41 0.13
CA ASP A 108 -6.07 8.61 -0.21
C ASP A 108 -5.61 7.69 -1.34
N THR A 109 -4.55 8.10 -2.03
CA THR A 109 -3.85 7.28 -3.02
C THR A 109 -2.38 7.23 -2.69
N MET A 110 -1.86 6.03 -2.44
CA MET A 110 -0.47 5.80 -2.04
C MET A 110 0.22 4.83 -2.99
N ASP A 111 1.48 5.11 -3.32
CA ASP A 111 2.37 4.26 -4.12
C ASP A 111 3.72 4.17 -3.40
N GLY A 112 4.13 2.97 -2.98
CA GLY A 112 5.41 2.72 -2.30
C GLY A 112 6.60 2.89 -3.23
N GLY A 113 6.52 2.29 -4.41
CA GLY A 113 7.51 2.44 -5.45
C GLY A 113 8.56 1.34 -5.39
N LEU A 114 9.77 1.64 -4.94
CA LEU A 114 10.89 0.67 -4.90
C LEU A 114 11.40 0.48 -3.48
N GLY A 115 11.35 -0.74 -2.97
CA GLY A 115 11.91 -1.14 -1.67
C GLY A 115 10.89 -1.86 -0.83
N ASP A 116 11.18 -2.11 0.44
CA ASP A 116 10.22 -2.80 1.32
C ASP A 116 9.40 -1.75 2.08
N ASP A 117 8.16 -1.49 1.66
CA ASP A 117 7.35 -0.36 2.12
C ASP A 117 6.24 -0.74 3.14
N ASP A 118 5.95 0.14 4.10
CA ASP A 118 4.83 0.04 5.05
C ASP A 118 3.77 1.13 4.73
N LEU A 119 2.63 0.75 4.16
CA LEU A 119 1.51 1.65 3.77
C LEU A 119 0.28 1.44 4.67
N ASN A 120 -0.27 2.53 5.21
CA ASN A 120 -1.50 2.50 6.01
C ASN A 120 -2.51 3.56 5.55
N GLY A 121 -3.68 3.13 5.04
CA GLY A 121 -4.78 4.02 4.64
C GLY A 121 -5.51 4.66 5.82
N GLU A 122 -5.54 3.95 6.95
CA GLU A 122 -6.29 4.25 8.15
C GLU A 122 -7.81 4.18 7.98
N GLY A 123 -8.44 5.11 7.27
CA GLY A 123 -9.88 5.05 7.10
C GLY A 123 -10.49 5.99 6.09
N ASP A 124 -11.75 5.69 5.76
CA ASP A 124 -12.39 6.06 4.49
C ASP A 124 -11.86 5.15 3.35
N ASP A 125 -12.22 5.38 2.08
CA ASP A 125 -11.92 4.41 1.01
C ASP A 125 -10.61 4.77 0.29
N ASP A 126 -9.57 3.95 0.46
CA ASP A 126 -8.20 4.21 0.02
C ASP A 126 -7.73 3.36 -1.17
N SER A 127 -6.65 3.79 -1.83
CA SER A 127 -5.96 3.05 -2.89
C SER A 127 -4.47 2.93 -2.57
N LEU A 128 -3.99 1.73 -2.31
CA LEU A 128 -2.61 1.42 -1.92
C LEU A 128 -1.95 0.55 -2.99
N LEU A 129 -0.80 0.99 -3.50
CA LEU A 129 0.07 0.24 -4.39
C LEU A 129 1.40 -0.02 -3.66
N GLY A 130 1.79 -1.28 -3.49
CA GLY A 130 3.06 -1.68 -2.85
C GLY A 130 4.24 -1.26 -3.70
N GLY A 131 4.47 -1.97 -4.80
CA GLY A 131 5.52 -1.62 -5.76
C GLY A 131 6.44 -2.81 -6.03
N ASP A 132 7.73 -2.53 -6.23
CA ASP A 132 8.76 -3.56 -6.23
C ASP A 132 9.25 -3.72 -4.78
N GLY A 133 9.08 -4.87 -4.15
CA GLY A 133 9.34 -4.92 -2.71
C GLY A 133 8.99 -6.18 -1.98
N THR A 134 8.76 -6.02 -0.70
CA THR A 134 8.11 -6.97 0.20
C THR A 134 7.32 -6.09 1.14
N ASP A 135 6.13 -5.77 0.69
CA ASP A 135 5.40 -4.61 1.16
C ASP A 135 4.34 -5.02 2.18
N HIS A 136 4.01 -4.09 3.05
CA HIS A 136 2.92 -4.23 3.99
C HIS A 136 1.87 -3.16 3.74
N LEU A 137 0.68 -3.59 3.32
CA LEU A 137 -0.44 -2.71 3.03
C LEU A 137 -1.56 -2.97 4.05
N ASP A 138 -2.04 -1.92 4.72
CA ASP A 138 -3.19 -1.95 5.63
C ASP A 138 -4.20 -0.88 5.20
N GLY A 139 -5.34 -1.29 4.63
CA GLY A 139 -6.41 -0.39 4.19
C GLY A 139 -7.13 0.29 5.36
N GLY A 140 -7.41 -0.48 6.41
CA GLY A 140 -8.00 0.04 7.64
C GLY A 140 -9.52 -0.05 7.64
N ILE A 141 -10.23 1.09 7.66
CA ILE A 141 -11.70 1.12 7.64
C ILE A 141 -12.22 1.76 6.37
N GLY A 142 -12.77 1.00 5.45
CA GLY A 142 -13.11 1.53 4.14
C GLY A 142 -13.43 0.40 3.19
N GLY A 143 -13.93 0.73 2.01
CA GLY A 143 -13.84 -0.18 0.88
C GLY A 143 -12.55 0.10 0.13
N ASP A 144 -11.47 -0.56 0.50
CA ASP A 144 -10.11 -0.21 0.08
C ASP A 144 -9.68 -1.01 -1.17
N ALA A 145 -8.75 -0.44 -1.94
CA ALA A 145 -8.11 -1.10 -3.07
C ALA A 145 -6.61 -1.28 -2.79
N LEU A 146 -6.16 -2.52 -2.62
CA LEU A 146 -4.78 -2.89 -2.32
C LEU A 146 -4.19 -3.72 -3.46
N ASP A 147 -3.00 -3.37 -3.94
CA ASP A 147 -2.25 -4.10 -4.97
C ASP A 147 -0.78 -4.22 -4.54
N GLY A 148 -0.33 -5.43 -4.20
CA GLY A 148 1.05 -5.70 -3.74
C GLY A 148 2.09 -5.49 -4.84
N GLN A 149 1.76 -5.89 -6.06
CA GLN A 149 2.62 -5.87 -7.24
C GLN A 149 3.78 -6.89 -7.21
N ASP A 150 5.04 -6.48 -7.18
CA ASP A 150 6.20 -7.37 -7.33
C ASP A 150 6.82 -7.63 -5.94
N GLY A 151 6.59 -8.77 -5.30
CA GLY A 151 7.10 -9.02 -3.95
C GLY A 151 6.39 -10.13 -3.19
N ASP A 152 6.97 -10.59 -2.08
CA ASP A 152 6.24 -11.46 -1.15
C ASP A 152 5.47 -10.57 -0.15
N ASP A 153 4.26 -10.12 -0.50
CA ASP A 153 3.60 -9.00 0.18
C ASP A 153 2.62 -9.41 1.29
N SER A 154 2.28 -8.47 2.17
CA SER A 154 1.29 -8.65 3.23
C SER A 154 0.19 -7.59 3.17
N LEU A 155 -0.96 -7.97 2.62
CA LEU A 155 -2.12 -7.10 2.45
C LEU A 155 -3.19 -7.38 3.50
N ILE A 156 -3.68 -6.33 4.15
CA ILE A 156 -4.78 -6.34 5.12
C ILE A 156 -5.85 -5.35 4.65
N GLY A 157 -7.03 -5.84 4.26
CA GLY A 157 -8.15 -4.97 3.85
C GLY A 157 -8.72 -4.22 5.05
N GLY A 158 -9.13 -4.97 6.07
CA GLY A 158 -9.59 -4.43 7.35
C GLY A 158 -11.10 -4.55 7.47
N GLY A 159 -11.84 -3.46 7.28
CA GLY A 159 -13.30 -3.49 7.38
C GLY A 159 -13.99 -2.63 6.33
N GLY A 160 -14.83 -3.26 5.54
CA GLY A 160 -15.58 -2.72 4.41
C GLY A 160 -15.46 -3.71 3.26
N ASP A 161 -15.97 -3.35 2.08
CA ASP A 161 -15.93 -4.26 0.93
C ASP A 161 -14.64 -3.98 0.14
N ASP A 162 -13.62 -4.82 0.31
CA ASP A 162 -12.25 -4.55 -0.17
C ASP A 162 -11.94 -5.23 -1.51
N LEU A 163 -11.00 -4.64 -2.26
CA LEU A 163 -10.41 -5.20 -3.49
C LEU A 163 -8.91 -5.41 -3.28
N MET A 164 -8.45 -6.66 -3.35
CA MET A 164 -7.07 -7.02 -3.05
C MET A 164 -6.45 -7.84 -4.18
N PHE A 165 -5.25 -7.44 -4.61
CA PHE A 165 -4.41 -8.16 -5.56
C PHE A 165 -3.04 -8.41 -4.91
N GLY A 166 -2.62 -9.67 -4.78
CA GLY A 166 -1.29 -10.01 -4.27
C GLY A 166 -0.22 -9.58 -5.28
N GLY A 167 -0.30 -10.11 -6.49
CA GLY A 167 0.59 -9.73 -7.60
C GLY A 167 1.51 -10.88 -7.95
N SER A 168 2.82 -10.71 -7.77
CA SER A 168 3.79 -11.78 -7.99
C SER A 168 4.67 -11.97 -6.78
N GLY A 169 4.79 -13.21 -6.31
CA GLY A 169 5.47 -13.57 -5.07
C GLY A 169 4.54 -14.40 -4.19
N ASP A 170 5.06 -14.94 -3.09
CA ASP A 170 4.24 -15.73 -2.16
C ASP A 170 3.54 -14.78 -1.17
N ASP A 171 2.29 -14.42 -1.45
CA ASP A 171 1.59 -13.34 -0.74
C ASP A 171 0.78 -13.80 0.48
N PHE A 172 0.61 -12.89 1.43
CA PHE A 172 -0.34 -13.03 2.54
C PHE A 172 -1.45 -11.99 2.43
N MET A 173 -2.70 -12.45 2.34
CA MET A 173 -3.87 -11.58 2.23
C MET A 173 -4.91 -11.90 3.30
N ASN A 174 -5.39 -10.87 4.00
CA ASN A 174 -6.52 -10.97 4.92
C ASN A 174 -7.47 -9.79 4.72
N ALA A 175 -8.60 -10.02 4.05
CA ALA A 175 -9.54 -8.96 3.72
C ALA A 175 -10.33 -8.48 4.94
N GLY A 176 -10.70 -9.40 5.85
CA GLY A 176 -11.22 -9.02 7.15
C GLY A 176 -12.73 -8.99 7.18
N GLY A 177 -13.37 -7.85 6.91
CA GLY A 177 -14.80 -7.73 7.12
C GLY A 177 -15.57 -6.93 6.08
N GLY A 178 -16.04 -7.60 5.05
CA GLY A 178 -17.10 -7.13 4.15
C GLY A 178 -17.34 -8.20 3.11
N ASN A 179 -17.81 -7.81 1.92
CA ASN A 179 -17.85 -8.73 0.78
C ASN A 179 -16.66 -8.41 -0.11
N ASP A 180 -15.61 -9.19 0.08
CA ASP A 180 -14.29 -8.83 -0.43
C ASP A 180 -14.01 -9.53 -1.76
N SER A 181 -13.15 -8.92 -2.58
CA SER A 181 -12.68 -9.47 -3.86
C SER A 181 -11.16 -9.64 -3.79
N ILE A 182 -10.68 -10.88 -3.79
CA ILE A 182 -9.28 -11.22 -3.57
C ILE A 182 -8.74 -12.00 -4.76
N ALA A 183 -7.59 -11.58 -5.29
CA ALA A 183 -6.82 -12.33 -6.27
C ALA A 183 -5.37 -12.50 -5.77
N GLY A 184 -4.89 -13.74 -5.71
CA GLY A 184 -3.52 -14.05 -5.31
C GLY A 184 -2.50 -13.58 -6.32
N GLY A 185 -2.54 -14.17 -7.51
CA GLY A 185 -1.65 -13.81 -8.61
C GLY A 185 -0.65 -14.93 -8.86
N ASP A 186 0.60 -14.59 -9.16
CA ASP A 186 1.66 -15.59 -9.39
C ASP A 186 2.38 -15.89 -8.07
N GLY A 187 2.24 -17.08 -7.49
CA GLY A 187 2.93 -17.45 -6.26
C GLY A 187 2.18 -18.48 -5.43
N ASN A 188 2.68 -18.82 -4.25
CA ASN A 188 1.96 -19.70 -3.34
C ASN A 188 1.31 -18.86 -2.24
N ASP A 189 0.06 -18.48 -2.48
CA ASP A 189 -0.55 -17.43 -1.68
C ASP A 189 -1.31 -17.97 -0.48
N SER A 190 -1.43 -17.13 0.55
CA SER A 190 -2.20 -17.40 1.77
C SER A 190 -3.32 -16.38 1.92
N MET A 191 -4.52 -16.74 1.46
CA MET A 191 -5.69 -15.88 1.43
C MET A 191 -6.72 -16.21 2.51
N TYR A 192 -7.20 -15.17 3.17
CA TYR A 192 -8.27 -15.23 4.17
C TYR A 192 -9.35 -14.20 3.84
N GLY A 193 -10.55 -14.66 3.51
CA GLY A 193 -11.71 -13.79 3.21
C GLY A 193 -12.17 -13.03 4.46
N GLY A 194 -12.55 -13.78 5.50
CA GLY A 194 -12.90 -13.18 6.79
C GLY A 194 -14.39 -13.27 7.04
N SER A 195 -15.10 -12.16 7.20
CA SER A 195 -16.55 -12.18 7.39
C SER A 195 -17.29 -11.49 6.25
N GLY A 196 -18.18 -12.22 5.60
CA GLY A 196 -19.08 -11.70 4.57
C GLY A 196 -19.17 -12.68 3.41
N ALA A 197 -19.49 -12.22 2.21
CA ALA A 197 -19.62 -13.09 1.05
C ALA A 197 -18.50 -12.76 0.06
N ASP A 198 -17.41 -13.51 0.14
CA ASP A 198 -16.17 -13.13 -0.54
C ASP A 198 -16.03 -13.82 -1.91
N GLU A 199 -15.37 -13.16 -2.85
CA GLU A 199 -14.93 -13.73 -4.12
C GLU A 199 -13.41 -13.82 -4.12
N MET A 200 -12.87 -15.04 -4.20
CA MET A 200 -11.43 -15.27 -4.07
C MET A 200 -10.91 -16.18 -5.18
N THR A 201 -9.78 -15.82 -5.77
CA THR A 201 -9.05 -16.63 -6.76
C THR A 201 -7.56 -16.64 -6.42
N GLY A 202 -6.91 -17.81 -6.38
CA GLY A 202 -5.45 -17.89 -6.19
C GLY A 202 -4.64 -17.57 -7.45
N GLU A 203 -5.19 -17.88 -8.62
CA GLU A 203 -4.55 -17.72 -9.93
C GLU A 203 -3.43 -18.75 -10.19
N GLY A 204 -2.16 -18.47 -9.91
CA GLY A 204 -1.06 -19.33 -10.32
C GLY A 204 -0.14 -19.73 -9.18
N GLY A 205 -0.08 -21.01 -8.83
CA GLY A 205 0.81 -21.58 -7.83
C GLY A 205 0.06 -22.47 -6.84
N ASP A 206 0.72 -22.93 -5.77
CA ASP A 206 0.09 -23.85 -4.82
C ASP A 206 -0.56 -23.05 -3.67
N ASP A 207 -1.83 -22.66 -3.83
CA ASP A 207 -2.47 -21.69 -2.95
C ASP A 207 -3.13 -22.28 -1.70
N PHE A 208 -3.19 -21.48 -0.65
CA PHE A 208 -4.04 -21.70 0.52
C PHE A 208 -5.16 -20.66 0.56
N VAL A 209 -6.42 -21.09 0.37
CA VAL A 209 -7.56 -20.16 0.25
C VAL A 209 -8.66 -20.51 1.26
N ASN A 210 -8.93 -19.59 2.19
CA ASN A 210 -9.87 -19.79 3.29
C ASN A 210 -10.87 -18.63 3.43
N GLY A 211 -12.10 -18.81 2.93
CA GLY A 211 -13.14 -17.77 3.00
C GLY A 211 -13.61 -17.46 4.43
N GLN A 212 -13.36 -18.37 5.37
CA GLN A 212 -13.79 -18.27 6.75
C GLN A 212 -15.32 -18.17 6.92
N GLY A 213 -15.87 -16.99 7.12
CA GLY A 213 -17.22 -16.77 7.63
C GLY A 213 -18.16 -16.16 6.61
N GLY A 214 -19.00 -16.97 6.00
CA GLY A 214 -20.12 -16.52 5.18
C GLY A 214 -20.32 -17.43 3.98
N ILE A 215 -20.77 -16.89 2.85
CA ILE A 215 -20.99 -17.69 1.63
C ILE A 215 -20.04 -17.18 0.56
N ASP A 216 -18.95 -17.92 0.40
CA ASP A 216 -17.82 -17.49 -0.40
C ASP A 216 -17.80 -18.22 -1.76
N THR A 217 -17.28 -17.53 -2.76
CA THR A 217 -16.94 -18.08 -4.06
C THR A 217 -15.42 -18.19 -4.14
N ILE A 218 -14.91 -19.41 -4.30
CA ILE A 218 -13.47 -19.68 -4.22
C ILE A 218 -13.01 -20.48 -5.43
N ALA A 219 -11.98 -19.98 -6.11
CA ALA A 219 -11.17 -20.71 -7.07
C ALA A 219 -9.71 -20.73 -6.57
N GLY A 220 -8.99 -21.84 -6.76
CA GLY A 220 -7.54 -21.86 -6.52
C GLY A 220 -6.86 -21.36 -7.77
N GLY A 221 -6.66 -22.25 -8.73
CA GLY A 221 -6.27 -21.84 -10.07
C GLY A 221 -5.38 -22.91 -10.68
N ASP A 222 -4.26 -22.50 -11.26
CA ASP A 222 -3.21 -23.40 -11.70
C ASP A 222 -2.36 -23.83 -10.49
N GLY A 223 -2.39 -25.11 -10.09
CA GLY A 223 -1.51 -25.61 -9.03
C GLY A 223 -2.15 -26.66 -8.13
N ASP A 224 -1.46 -27.03 -7.04
CA ASP A 224 -1.95 -27.96 -6.02
C ASP A 224 -2.58 -27.19 -4.83
N ASP A 225 -3.79 -26.68 -5.02
CA ASP A 225 -4.46 -25.79 -4.06
C ASP A 225 -5.05 -26.48 -2.81
N SER A 226 -5.12 -25.71 -1.73
CA SER A 226 -5.59 -26.11 -0.41
C SER A 226 -6.74 -25.25 0.10
N PHE A 227 -7.94 -25.86 0.19
CA PHE A 227 -9.14 -25.22 0.76
C PHE A 227 -9.51 -25.87 2.12
N PRO A 228 -9.17 -25.26 3.26
CA PRO A 228 -9.58 -25.78 4.55
C PRO A 228 -11.10 -25.68 4.72
N ILE A 229 -11.75 -26.82 4.87
CA ILE A 229 -13.17 -26.86 5.22
C ILE A 229 -13.29 -26.64 6.74
N GLY A 230 -13.81 -25.48 7.15
CA GLY A 230 -14.11 -25.18 8.55
C GLY A 230 -15.05 -26.21 9.18
N THR A 231 -14.82 -26.57 10.45
CA THR A 231 -15.64 -27.60 11.14
C THR A 231 -17.02 -27.11 11.59
N THR A 232 -17.41 -25.86 11.29
CA THR A 232 -18.56 -25.25 11.95
C THR A 232 -19.84 -25.32 11.14
N GLU A 233 -19.86 -25.07 9.83
CA GLU A 233 -21.06 -25.29 9.01
C GLU A 233 -20.66 -25.72 7.60
N MET A 234 -21.04 -26.94 7.20
CA MET A 234 -21.26 -27.18 5.78
C MET A 234 -22.53 -26.39 5.43
N ASP A 235 -22.39 -25.09 5.15
CA ASP A 235 -23.47 -24.37 4.49
C ASP A 235 -23.60 -24.93 3.07
N GLU A 236 -24.83 -25.05 2.59
CA GLU A 236 -25.18 -25.80 1.37
C GLU A 236 -24.75 -25.11 0.06
N GLY A 237 -23.65 -24.33 0.09
CA GLY A 237 -23.17 -23.49 -1.01
C GLY A 237 -21.76 -23.78 -1.51
N PHE A 238 -20.97 -24.64 -0.86
CA PHE A 238 -19.62 -24.99 -1.36
C PHE A 238 -19.69 -25.71 -2.71
N ASN A 239 -19.48 -24.97 -3.80
CA ASN A 239 -19.48 -25.48 -5.15
C ASN A 239 -18.03 -25.70 -5.58
N PHE A 240 -17.53 -26.92 -5.43
CA PHE A 240 -16.23 -27.33 -5.97
C PHE A 240 -16.36 -27.42 -7.50
N GLU A 241 -15.90 -26.42 -8.24
CA GLU A 241 -15.63 -26.58 -9.67
C GLU A 241 -14.23 -27.18 -9.83
N PHE A 242 -14.16 -28.51 -9.99
CA PHE A 242 -12.92 -29.18 -10.39
C PHE A 242 -12.72 -28.94 -11.88
N ASP A 243 -11.99 -27.90 -12.28
CA ASP A 243 -11.81 -27.59 -13.71
C ASP A 243 -10.71 -28.41 -14.40
N ASP A 244 -9.95 -29.24 -13.66
CA ASP A 244 -8.97 -30.15 -14.28
C ASP A 244 -8.98 -31.58 -13.71
N MET A 245 -9.95 -32.36 -14.16
CA MET A 245 -9.74 -33.80 -14.32
C MET A 245 -9.40 -34.09 -15.77
N ASP A 246 -8.10 -34.13 -16.11
CA ASP A 246 -7.62 -34.79 -17.34
C ASP A 246 -8.22 -36.19 -17.40
N PRO A 247 -9.10 -36.52 -18.38
CA PRO A 247 -9.62 -37.85 -18.55
C PRO A 247 -8.58 -38.72 -19.30
N GLY A 248 -7.34 -38.71 -18.80
CA GLY A 248 -6.17 -39.33 -19.40
C GLY A 248 -5.95 -40.79 -18.99
N PHE A 249 -7.01 -41.62 -18.91
CA PHE A 249 -6.85 -43.08 -18.86
C PHE A 249 -7.70 -43.79 -19.92
N GLY A 250 -7.23 -43.72 -21.16
CA GLY A 250 -7.61 -44.65 -22.23
C GLY A 250 -6.61 -45.80 -22.32
N GLN A 251 -7.02 -47.02 -21.93
CA GLN A 251 -6.41 -48.28 -22.38
C GLN A 251 -6.90 -48.66 -23.79
#